data_AF-A0A519JGD7-F1
#
_entry.id   AF-A0A519JGD7-F1
#
_cell.length_a   1.000
_cell.length_b   1.000
_cell.length_c   1.000
_cell.angle_alpha   90.00
_cell.angle_beta   90.00
_cell.angle_gamma   90.00
#
_symmetry.space_group_name_H-M   'P 1'
#
loop_
_entity.id
_entity.type
_entity.pdbx_description
1 polymer ?
#
loop_
_entity_poly.entity_id
_entity_poly.type
_entity_poly.pdbx_seq_one_letter_code
_entity_poly.pdbx_strand_id
1 'polypeptide(L)' 'PETGFLKHGDTVRIEMLDDKHHSIFGAIEQTVGPVAA' A
#
# COMPACT_ATOMS: atom_id res chain seq x y z
N PRO A 1 -10.71 16.53 -7.69
CA PRO A 1 -10.84 15.10 -7.32
C PRO A 1 -11.22 14.95 -5.85
N GLU A 2 -12.22 14.13 -5.54
CA GLU A 2 -12.69 13.91 -4.16
C GLU A 2 -11.62 13.22 -3.29
N THR A 3 -10.64 12.55 -3.91
CA THR A 3 -9.47 11.98 -3.22
C THR A 3 -8.17 12.54 -3.80
N GLY A 4 -7.33 13.10 -2.93
CA GLY A 4 -6.00 13.58 -3.30
C GLY A 4 -4.99 12.44 -3.49
N PHE A 5 -3.84 12.75 -4.10
CA PHE A 5 -2.70 11.82 -4.15
C PHE A 5 -2.04 11.65 -2.78
N LEU A 6 -1.36 10.51 -2.61
CA LEU A 6 -0.54 10.18 -1.44
C LEU A 6 0.53 11.23 -1.17
N LYS A 7 0.86 11.40 0.11
CA LYS A 7 1.85 12.33 0.65
C LYS A 7 2.99 11.58 1.30
N HIS A 8 4.12 12.26 1.50
CA HIS A 8 5.26 11.67 2.21
C HIS A 8 4.84 11.21 3.61
N GLY A 9 5.23 9.99 3.97
CA GLY A 9 4.84 9.34 5.21
C GLY A 9 3.56 8.52 5.14
N ASP A 10 2.76 8.61 4.07
CA ASP A 10 1.62 7.72 3.88
C ASP A 10 2.10 6.29 3.63
N THR A 11 1.36 5.31 4.16
CA THR A 11 1.63 3.89 3.93
C THR A 11 0.53 3.27 3.10
N VAL A 12 0.93 2.50 2.09
CA VAL A 12 0.03 1.70 1.26
C VAL A 12 0.31 0.23 1.54
N ARG A 13 -0.77 -0.52 1.77
CA ARG A 13 -0.77 -1.98 1.88
C ARG A 13 -1.62 -2.55 0.76
N ILE A 14 -1.05 -3.46 -0.02
CA ILE A 14 -1.76 -4.22 -1.06
C ILE A 14 -1.60 -5.70 -0.73
N GLU A 15 -2.73 -6.40 -0.65
CA GLU A 15 -2.77 -7.84 -0.41
C GLU A 15 -3.85 -8.51 -1.25
N MET A 16 -3.65 -9.80 -1.52
CA MET A 16 -4.65 -10.66 -2.13
C MET A 16 -4.91 -11.84 -1.20
N LEU A 17 -6.19 -12.07 -0.92
CA LEU A 17 -6.65 -13.13 -0.04
C LEU A 17 -7.43 -14.17 -0.86
N ASP A 18 -7.40 -15.42 -0.42
CA ASP A 18 -8.32 -16.45 -0.91
C ASP A 18 -9.70 -16.33 -0.25
N ASP A 19 -10.64 -17.20 -0.63
CA ASP A 19 -12.00 -17.23 -0.07
C ASP A 19 -12.03 -17.50 1.45
N LYS A 20 -10.95 -18.03 2.01
CA LYS A 20 -10.77 -18.28 3.45
C LYS A 20 -10.03 -17.15 4.16
N HIS A 21 -9.80 -16.03 3.47
CA HIS A 21 -9.06 -14.86 3.97
C HIS A 21 -7.59 -15.13 4.30
N HIS A 22 -6.98 -16.17 3.72
CA HIS A 22 -5.55 -16.38 3.83
C HIS A 22 -4.80 -15.61 2.73
N SER A 23 -3.68 -15.01 3.12
CA SER A 23 -2.84 -14.29 2.17
C SER A 23 -2.22 -15.25 1.15
N ILE A 24 -2.44 -14.96 -0.13
CA ILE A 24 -1.93 -15.79 -1.24
C ILE A 24 -0.46 -15.46 -1.51
N PHE A 25 -0.08 -14.18 -1.44
CA PHE A 25 1.26 -13.69 -1.81
C PHE A 25 1.99 -12.96 -0.68
N GLY A 26 1.43 -12.94 0.54
CA GLY A 26 1.81 -11.96 1.54
C GLY A 26 1.21 -10.59 1.24
N ALA A 27 1.72 -9.55 1.93
CA ALA A 27 1.32 -8.17 1.70
C ALA A 27 2.51 -7.34 1.22
N ILE A 28 2.28 -6.50 0.21
CA ILE A 28 3.20 -5.43 -0.16
C ILE A 28 2.86 -4.23 0.71
N GLU A 29 3.80 -3.82 1.55
CA GLU A 29 3.64 -2.70 2.47
C GLU A 29 4.78 -1.70 2.25
N GLN A 30 4.42 -0.47 1.87
CA GLN A 30 5.39 0.56 1.52
C GLN A 30 4.96 1.92 2.05
N THR A 31 5.94 2.67 2.55
CA THR A 31 5.77 4.07 2.97
C THR A 31 6.30 4.99 1.88
N VAL A 32 5.52 6.03 1.56
CA VAL A 32 5.90 7.05 0.58
C VAL A 32 7.08 7.85 1.11
N GLY A 33 8.26 7.58 0.55
CA GLY A 33 9.50 8.28 0.86
C GLY A 33 9.64 9.61 0.13
N PRO A 34 10.56 10.48 0.58
CA PRO A 34 10.88 11.71 -0.13
C PRO A 34 11.43 11.43 -1.53
N VAL A 35 11.22 12.36 -2.46
CA VAL A 35 11.92 12.34 -3.75
C VAL A 35 13.42 12.43 -3.46
N ALA A 36 14.18 11.43 -3.91
CA ALA A 36 15.63 11.46 -3.83
C ALA A 36 16.17 12.59 -4.72
N ALA A 37 17.19 13.30 -4.22
CA ALA A 37 17.86 14.38 -4.95
C ALA A 37 18.66 13.86 -6.15
#